data_AF-A0AAJ1Z1J5-F1
#
_entry.id   AF-A0AAJ1Z1J5-F1
#
_cell.length_a   1.000
_cell.length_b   1.000
_cell.length_c   1.000
_cell.angle_alpha   90.00
_cell.angle_beta   90.00
_cell.angle_gamma   90.00
#
_symmetry.space_group_name_H-M   'P 1'
#
loop_
_entity.id
_entity.type
_entity.pdbx_description
1 polymer ?
#
loop_
_entity_poly.entity_id
_entity_poly.type
_entity_poly.pdbx_seq_one_letter_code
_entity_poly.pdbx_strand_id
1 'polypeptide(L)'
;MQTKSIYVVDSSIAGNCVVSKVDNLRFYDSPSWQDKDVAGTLDTGLGFKFIDKVSINGSPQYKVKNSRGSVYYITASDAYVNVR
;
A
#
# COMPACT_ATOMS: atom_id res chain seq x y z
N MET A 1 5.18 -27.55 -23.69
CA MET A 1 5.45 -26.11 -23.89
C MET A 1 5.11 -25.41 -22.58
N GLN A 2 6.12 -25.07 -21.79
CA GLN A 2 5.93 -24.44 -20.48
C GLN A 2 6.15 -22.94 -20.63
N THR A 3 5.07 -22.16 -20.60
CA THR A 3 5.17 -20.70 -20.67
C THR A 3 5.68 -20.19 -19.33
N LYS A 4 6.96 -19.83 -19.33
CA LYS A 4 7.63 -19.14 -18.23
C LYS A 4 7.08 -17.72 -18.20
N SER A 5 6.12 -17.43 -17.33
CA SER A 5 5.76 -16.03 -17.02
C SER A 5 7.00 -15.37 -16.42
N ILE A 6 7.66 -14.56 -17.24
CA ILE A 6 8.70 -13.65 -16.80
C ILE A 6 8.04 -12.64 -15.87
N TYR A 7 8.23 -12.81 -14.56
CA TYR A 7 7.98 -11.71 -13.63
C TYR A 7 9.06 -10.67 -13.93
N VAL A 8 8.70 -9.65 -14.71
CA VAL A 8 9.43 -8.40 -14.69
C VAL A 8 9.14 -7.79 -13.32
N VAL A 9 9.98 -8.10 -12.33
CA VAL A 9 10.04 -7.30 -11.10
C VAL A 9 10.69 -6.00 -11.53
N ASP A 10 9.83 -5.01 -11.83
CA ASP A 10 10.26 -3.68 -12.24
C ASP A 10 11.29 -3.15 -11.23
N SER A 11 12.51 -3.00 -11.72
CA SER A 11 13.71 -2.73 -10.92
C SER A 11 13.87 -1.23 -10.75
N SER A 12 12.96 -0.58 -10.01
CA SER A 12 13.13 0.79 -9.51
C SER A 12 12.02 1.17 -8.52
N ILE A 13 11.95 0.52 -7.35
CA ILE A 13 11.17 1.06 -6.24
C ILE A 13 11.96 2.23 -5.67
N ALA A 14 11.80 3.42 -6.26
CA ALA A 14 12.06 4.66 -5.54
C ALA A 14 11.05 4.69 -4.38
N GLY A 15 11.46 4.02 -3.31
CA GLY A 15 10.92 4.15 -1.99
C GLY A 15 10.45 2.88 -1.31
N ASN A 16 11.21 2.46 -0.30
CA ASN A 16 10.88 1.28 0.48
C ASN A 16 9.66 1.49 1.37
N CYS A 17 9.24 2.74 1.61
CA CYS A 17 8.18 3.06 2.55
C CYS A 17 7.08 3.93 1.93
N VAL A 18 5.82 3.54 2.19
CA VAL A 18 4.65 4.41 2.02
C VAL A 18 4.44 5.14 3.34
N VAL A 19 4.60 6.47 3.34
CA VAL A 19 4.54 7.31 4.54
C VAL A 19 3.32 8.23 4.47
N SER A 20 2.56 8.31 5.57
CA SER A 20 1.40 9.19 5.66
C SER A 20 1.80 10.67 5.68
N LYS A 21 1.04 11.49 4.95
CA LYS A 21 1.13 12.96 4.96
C LYS A 21 0.12 13.60 5.93
N VAL A 22 -0.82 12.82 6.45
CA VAL A 22 -1.92 13.29 7.30
C VAL A 22 -2.12 12.40 8.52
N ASP A 23 -2.73 12.95 9.56
CA ASP A 23 -3.10 12.17 10.75
C ASP A 23 -4.34 11.33 10.49
N ASN A 24 -4.46 10.24 11.25
CA ASN A 24 -5.61 9.33 11.19
C ASN A 24 -5.89 8.73 9.79
N LEU A 25 -4.87 8.53 8.95
CA LEU A 25 -5.04 7.95 7.62
C LEU A 25 -5.42 6.46 7.72
N ARG A 26 -6.58 6.08 7.19
CA ARG A 26 -7.07 4.70 7.24
C ARG A 26 -6.20 3.74 6.42
N PHE A 27 -5.98 2.55 6.97
CA PHE A 27 -5.50 1.38 6.24
C PHE A 27 -6.44 0.19 6.46
N TYR A 28 -6.37 -0.78 5.56
CA TYR A 28 -7.40 -1.82 5.39
C TYR A 28 -6.80 -3.23 5.45
N ASP A 29 -7.55 -4.20 5.96
CA ASP A 29 -7.18 -5.63 6.03
C ASP A 29 -7.35 -6.34 4.68
N SER A 30 -8.21 -5.80 3.82
CA SER A 30 -8.49 -6.33 2.48
C SER A 30 -8.40 -5.19 1.45
N PRO A 31 -8.16 -5.49 0.16
CA PRO A 31 -8.12 -4.46 -0.87
C PRO A 31 -9.55 -3.96 -1.13
N SER A 32 -9.94 -2.92 -0.40
CA SER A 32 -11.31 -2.43 -0.26
C SER A 32 -11.32 -0.97 0.19
N TRP A 33 -12.45 -0.30 -0.01
CA TRP A 33 -12.73 1.05 0.51
C TRP A 33 -13.89 1.07 1.51
N GLN A 34 -14.39 -0.11 1.89
CA GLN A 34 -15.54 -0.24 2.79
C GLN A 34 -15.12 -0.07 4.25
N ASP A 35 -15.97 0.56 5.06
CA ASP A 35 -15.68 0.79 6.48
C ASP A 35 -15.45 -0.51 7.27
N LYS A 36 -16.14 -1.60 6.90
CA LYS A 36 -15.97 -2.92 7.54
C LYS A 36 -14.57 -3.51 7.39
N ASP A 37 -13.79 -3.03 6.42
CA ASP A 37 -12.45 -3.55 6.11
C ASP A 37 -11.34 -2.67 6.69
N VAL A 38 -11.68 -1.59 7.42
CA VAL A 38 -10.71 -0.72 8.08
C VAL A 38 -10.02 -1.48 9.20
N ALA A 39 -8.69 -1.61 9.10
CA ALA A 39 -7.86 -2.29 10.08
C ALA A 39 -7.29 -1.33 11.14
N GLY A 40 -7.20 -0.04 10.81
CA GLY A 40 -6.74 1.00 11.73
C GLY A 40 -6.42 2.31 11.03
N THR A 41 -5.72 3.18 11.75
CA THR A 41 -5.25 4.48 11.26
C THR A 41 -3.75 4.65 11.43
N LEU A 42 -3.16 5.46 10.56
CA LEU A 42 -1.74 5.78 10.50
C LEU A 42 -1.58 7.30 10.56
N ASP A 43 -0.83 7.78 11.55
CA ASP A 43 -0.58 9.22 11.72
C ASP A 43 0.53 9.75 10.81
N THR A 44 0.62 11.08 10.70
CA THR A 44 1.58 11.76 9.81
C THR A 44 3.01 11.31 10.11
N GLY A 45 3.77 11.04 9.05
CA GLY A 45 5.18 10.64 9.16
C GLY A 45 5.40 9.17 9.52
N LEU A 46 4.37 8.44 9.94
CA LEU A 46 4.43 6.99 10.07
C LEU A 46 4.24 6.32 8.72
N GLY A 47 4.76 5.09 8.58
CA GLY A 47 4.74 4.41 7.30
C GLY A 47 4.85 2.90 7.39
N PHE A 48 4.61 2.28 6.24
CA PHE A 48 4.72 0.84 6.03
C PHE A 48 5.69 0.55 4.90
N LYS A 49 6.26 -0.65 4.90
CA LYS A 49 7.08 -1.11 3.78
C LYS A 49 6.20 -1.29 2.53
N PHE A 50 6.58 -0.69 1.41
CA PHE A 50 5.93 -0.90 0.12
C PHE A 50 6.14 -2.35 -0.35
N ILE A 51 5.07 -2.98 -0.84
CA ILE A 51 5.13 -4.30 -1.50
C ILE A 51 4.75 -4.16 -2.98
N ASP A 52 3.57 -3.60 -3.25
CA ASP A 52 2.99 -3.57 -4.60
C ASP A 52 1.90 -2.48 -4.69
N LYS A 53 1.39 -2.22 -5.90
CA LYS A 53 0.26 -1.33 -6.16
C LYS A 53 -0.90 -2.11 -6.78
N VAL A 54 -2.10 -1.98 -6.22
CA VAL A 54 -3.32 -2.64 -6.70
C VAL A 54 -4.38 -1.60 -7.08
N SER A 55 -5.29 -1.95 -7.99
CA SER A 55 -6.41 -1.09 -8.40
C SER A 55 -7.73 -1.71 -7.97
N ILE A 56 -8.52 -0.97 -7.19
CA ILE A 56 -9.82 -1.41 -6.66
C ILE A 56 -10.89 -0.46 -7.16
N ASN A 57 -11.74 -0.95 -8.06
CA ASN A 57 -12.79 -0.16 -8.74
C ASN A 57 -12.26 1.15 -9.35
N GLY A 58 -11.07 1.10 -9.96
CA GLY A 58 -10.41 2.25 -10.57
C GLY A 58 -9.66 3.18 -9.60
N SER A 59 -9.75 2.95 -8.29
CA SER A 59 -9.01 3.70 -7.27
C SER A 59 -7.81 2.90 -6.76
N PRO A 60 -6.57 3.42 -6.90
CA PRO A 60 -5.37 2.66 -6.56
C PRO A 60 -5.08 2.64 -5.05
N GLN A 61 -4.56 1.52 -4.58
CA GLN A 61 -4.02 1.31 -3.24
C GLN A 61 -2.59 0.76 -3.31
N TYR A 62 -1.81 1.01 -2.28
CA TYR A 62 -0.57 0.30 -2.03
C TYR A 62 -0.82 -0.89 -1.12
N LYS A 63 -0.31 -2.05 -1.52
CA LYS A 63 -0.12 -3.20 -0.66
C LYS A 63 1.15 -2.97 0.16
N VAL A 64 1.03 -3.02 1.47
CA VAL A 64 2.10 -2.60 2.38
C VAL A 64 2.28 -3.60 3.53
N LYS A 65 3.44 -3.57 4.18
CA LYS A 65 3.80 -4.49 5.27
C LYS A 65 4.29 -3.72 6.49
N ASN A 66 3.77 -4.04 7.67
CA ASN A 66 4.28 -3.48 8.93
C ASN A 66 5.55 -4.20 9.42
N SER A 67 6.17 -3.68 10.48
CA SER A 67 7.39 -4.26 11.07
C SER A 67 7.21 -5.68 11.65
N ARG A 68 5.96 -6.08 11.95
CA ARG A 68 5.60 -7.42 12.43
C ARG A 68 5.29 -8.42 11.32
N GLY A 69 5.24 -7.95 10.08
CA GLY A 69 5.03 -8.76 8.91
C GLY A 69 3.59 -8.88 8.42
N SER A 70 2.62 -8.26 9.09
CA SER A 70 1.24 -8.17 8.63
C SER A 70 1.14 -7.31 7.38
N VAL A 71 0.24 -7.70 6.47
CA VAL A 71 0.00 -7.02 5.20
C VAL A 71 -1.30 -6.23 5.28
N TYR A 72 -1.28 -5.00 4.77
CA TYR A 72 -2.42 -4.11 4.72
C TYR A 72 -2.49 -3.40 3.37
N TYR A 73 -3.56 -2.63 3.18
CA TYR A 73 -3.77 -1.77 2.03
C TYR A 73 -3.99 -0.33 2.46
N ILE A 74 -3.38 0.62 1.78
CA ILE A 74 -3.50 2.05 2.06
C ILE A 74 -3.66 2.82 0.74
N THR A 75 -4.24 4.01 0.77
CA THR A 75 -4.41 4.81 -0.45
C THR A 75 -3.09 5.05 -1.18
N ALA A 76 -3.12 4.99 -2.52
CA ALA A 76 -1.99 5.35 -3.36
C ALA A 76 -2.08 6.79 -3.90
N SER A 77 -2.99 7.60 -3.36
CA SER A 77 -3.12 9.01 -3.71
C SER A 77 -1.98 9.82 -3.09
N ASP A 78 -1.22 10.52 -3.94
CA ASP A 78 -0.13 11.42 -3.53
C ASP A 78 -0.62 12.57 -2.62
N ALA A 79 -1.93 12.85 -2.60
CA ALA A 79 -2.50 13.80 -1.65
C ALA A 79 -2.29 13.36 -0.19
N TYR A 80 -2.29 12.06 0.08
CA TYR A 80 -2.29 11.50 1.44
C TYR A 80 -1.02 10.74 1.81
N VAL A 81 -0.28 10.25 0.82
CA VAL A 81 0.95 9.47 1.07
C VAL A 81 2.10 9.94 0.20
N ASN A 82 3.32 9.66 0.64
CA ASN A 82 4.54 9.75 -0.17
C ASN A 82 5.21 8.37 -0.20
N VAL A 83 5.81 8.01 -1.34
CA VAL A 83 6.64 6.81 -1.47
C VAL A 83 8.10 7.25 -1.44
N ARG A 84 8.87 6.76 -0.46
CA ARG A 84 10.24 7.19 -0.15
C ARG A 84 11.20 6.06 0.14
#